data_AF-A0A7C5R4K6-F1
#
_entry.id   AF-A0A7C5R4K6-F1
#
_cell.length_a   1.000
_cell.length_b   1.000
_cell.length_c   1.000
_cell.angle_alpha   90.00
_cell.angle_beta   90.00
_cell.angle_gamma   90.00
#
_symmetry.space_group_name_H-M   'P 1'
#
loop_
_entity.id
_entity.type
_entity.pdbx_description
1 polymer ?
#
loop_
_entity_poly.entity_id
_entity_poly.type
_entity_poly.pdbx_seq_one_letter_code
_entity_poly.pdbx_strand_id
1 'polypeptide(L)' 'MRIIVNLDVMLARRKMRLKDLAKAIGLTEQALSMIKTNKVKGVRFSTLSKICD' A
#
# COMPACT_ATOMS: atom_id res chain seq x y z
N MET A 1 -20.72 0.10 6.18
CA MET A 1 -19.30 -0.17 6.54
C MET A 1 -18.39 0.41 5.47
N ARG A 2 -17.24 0.99 5.84
CA ARG A 2 -16.19 1.43 4.91
C ARG A 2 -14.92 0.65 5.19
N ILE A 3 -14.17 0.30 4.14
CA ILE A 3 -12.85 -0.30 4.26
C ILE A 3 -11.86 0.84 4.52
N ILE A 4 -11.09 0.76 5.61
CA ILE A 4 -10.05 1.72 5.98
C ILE A 4 -8.69 1.06 5.74
N VAL A 5 -7.82 1.70 4.96
CA VAL A 5 -6.50 1.15 4.65
C VAL A 5 -5.43 1.86 5.48
N ASN A 6 -4.87 1.16 6.46
CA ASN A 6 -3.81 1.67 7.36
C ASN A 6 -2.42 1.23 6.90
N LEU A 7 -2.07 1.56 5.66
CA LEU A 7 -0.80 1.13 5.05
C LEU A 7 0.41 1.75 5.78
N ASP A 8 0.29 2.98 6.27
CA ASP A 8 1.29 3.67 7.08
C ASP A 8 1.62 2.93 8.38
N VAL A 9 0.60 2.45 9.10
CA VAL A 9 0.77 1.66 10.32
C VAL A 9 1.47 0.34 10.02
N MET A 10 1.08 -0.35 8.94
CA MET A 10 1.72 -1.61 8.54
C MET A 10 3.19 -1.44 8.17
N LEU A 11 3.53 -0.37 7.45
CA LEU A 11 4.92 -0.04 7.11
C LEU A 11 5.76 0.25 8.37
N ALA A 12 5.22 1.02 9.32
CA ALA A 12 5.88 1.28 10.58
C ALA A 12 6.10 0.00 11.41
N ARG A 13 5.08 -0.85 11.51
CA ARG A 13 5.16 -2.14 12.22
C ARG A 13 6.18 -3.08 11.59
N ARG A 14 6.28 -3.12 10.26
CA ARG A 14 7.25 -3.95 9.52
C ARG A 14 8.63 -3.28 9.39
N LYS A 15 8.85 -2.08 9.96
CA LYS A 15 10.07 -1.25 9.80
C LYS A 15 10.49 -1.09 8.32
N MET A 16 9.50 -0.99 7.43
CA MET A 16 9.69 -0.95 5.98
C MET A 16 9.38 0.45 5.44
N ARG A 17 10.15 0.91 4.43
CA ARG A 17 9.85 2.18 3.76
C ARG A 17 8.91 1.95 2.58
N LEU A 18 8.13 2.98 2.25
CA LEU A 18 7.19 2.95 1.11
C LEU A 18 7.89 2.60 -0.22
N LYS A 19 9.11 3.13 -0.44
CA LYS A 19 9.91 2.84 -1.64
C LYS A 19 10.27 1.37 -1.78
N ASP A 20 10.50 0.68 -0.65
CA ASP A 20 10.96 -0.70 -0.65
C ASP A 20 9.78 -1.61 -0.97
N LEU A 21 8.61 -1.30 -0.40
CA LEU A 21 7.34 -1.95 -0.77
C LEU A 21 7.02 -1.74 -2.25
N ALA A 22 7.20 -0.51 -2.77
CA ALA A 22 6.98 -0.18 -4.17
C ALA A 22 7.80 -1.09 -5.11
N LYS A 23 9.09 -1.25 -4.79
CA LYS A 23 9.99 -2.15 -5.51
C LYS A 23 9.56 -3.61 -5.38
N ALA A 24 9.19 -4.07 -4.19
CA ALA A 24 8.82 -5.46 -3.94
C ALA A 24 7.58 -5.89 -4.75
N ILE A 25 6.58 -5.01 -4.89
CA ILE A 25 5.33 -5.35 -5.59
C ILE A 25 5.31 -4.91 -7.05
N GLY A 26 6.34 -4.20 -7.51
CA GLY A 26 6.45 -3.67 -8.88
C GLY A 26 5.52 -2.50 -9.17
N LEU A 27 5.24 -1.65 -8.18
CA LEU A 27 4.43 -0.44 -8.32
C LEU A 27 5.26 0.82 -8.11
N THR A 28 4.74 1.95 -8.57
CA THR A 28 5.36 3.24 -8.33
C THR A 28 5.07 3.75 -6.92
N GLU A 29 5.98 4.56 -6.37
CA GLU A 29 5.77 5.22 -5.08
C GLU A 29 4.54 6.13 -5.10
N GLN A 30 4.22 6.77 -6.23
CA GLN A 30 3.00 7.58 -6.36
C GLN A 30 1.73 6.74 -6.16
N ALA A 31 1.65 5.56 -6.76
CA ALA A 31 0.49 4.67 -6.63
C ALA A 31 0.28 4.22 -5.18
N LEU A 32 1.36 3.83 -4.49
CA LEU A 32 1.30 3.45 -3.08
C LEU A 32 1.02 4.64 -2.14
N SER A 33 1.50 5.83 -2.48
CA SER A 33 1.19 7.06 -1.73
C SER A 33 -0.30 7.39 -1.77
N MET A 34 -0.96 7.17 -2.92
CA MET A 34 -2.42 7.33 -3.03
C MET A 34 -3.19 6.34 -2.15
N ILE A 35 -2.70 5.11 -2.00
CA ILE A 35 -3.27 4.11 -1.09
C ILE A 35 -3.05 4.54 0.37
N LYS A 36 -1.82 4.95 0.71
CA LYS A 36 -1.47 5.44 2.05
C LYS A 36 -2.32 6.64 2.48
N THR A 37 -2.64 7.54 1.56
CA THR A 37 -3.42 8.76 1.84
C THR A 37 -4.93 8.58 1.67
N ASN A 38 -5.41 7.36 1.42
CA ASN A 38 -6.82 7.05 1.15
C ASN A 38 -7.42 7.82 -0.04
N LYS A 39 -6.59 8.31 -0.97
CA LYS A 39 -7.02 9.02 -2.20
C LYS A 39 -7.20 8.10 -3.40
N VAL A 40 -6.99 6.80 -3.22
CA VAL A 40 -7.08 5.82 -4.29
C VAL A 40 -8.55 5.60 -4.70
N LYS A 41 -8.82 5.64 -6.01
CA LYS A 41 -10.16 5.41 -6.55
C LYS A 41 -10.52 3.92 -6.63
N GLY A 42 -9.53 3.04 -6.60
CA GLY A 42 -9.70 1.59 -6.63
C GLY A 42 -8.35 0.87 -6.67
N VAL A 43 -8.31 -0.36 -6.14
CA VAL A 43 -7.13 -1.24 -6.11
C VAL A 43 -7.53 -2.61 -6.62
N ARG A 44 -6.67 -3.23 -7.44
CA ARG A 44 -6.86 -4.62 -7.86
C ARG A 44 -6.59 -5.54 -6.66
N PHE A 45 -7.42 -6.56 -6.48
CA PHE A 45 -7.20 -7.57 -5.42
C PHE A 45 -5.82 -8.23 -5.51
N SER A 46 -5.29 -8.43 -6.72
CA SER A 46 -3.94 -8.95 -6.92
C SER A 46 -2.86 -8.02 -6.36
N THR A 47 -3.04 -6.69 -6.45
CA THR A 47 -2.16 -5.71 -5.83
C THR A 47 -2.29 -5.71 -4.31
N LEU A 48 -3.53 -5.80 -3.80
CA LEU A 48 -3.76 -5.86 -2.36
C LEU A 48 -3.12 -7.12 -1.75
N SER A 49 -3.27 -8.28 -2.41
CA SER A 49 -2.63 -9.52 -1.98
C SER A 49 -1.12 -9.37 -1.87
N LYS A 50 -0.46 -8.79 -2.89
CA LYS A 50 0.99 -8.56 -2.88
C LYS A 50 1.47 -7.60 -1.78
N ILE A 51 0.59 -6.70 -1.31
CA ILE A 51 0.91 -5.80 -0.19
C ILE A 51 0.76 -6.52 1.16
N CYS A 52 -0.15 -7.49 1.24
CA CYS A 52 -0.49 -8.22 2.45
C CYS A 52 0.42 -9.43 2.73
N ASP A 53 0.89 -10.12 1.68
CA ASP A 53 2.00 -11.07 1.75
C ASP A 53 3.23 -10.45 2.48
#